data_AF-A0A1W1UN90-F1
#
_entry.id   AF-A0A1W1UN90-F1
#
_cell.length_a   1.000
_cell.length_b   1.000
_cell.length_c   1.000
_cell.angle_alpha   90.00
_cell.angle_beta   90.00
_cell.angle_gamma   90.00
#
_symmetry.space_group_name_H-M   'P 1'
#
loop_
_entity.id
_entity.type
_entity.pdbx_description
1 polymer ?
#
loop_
_entity_poly.entity_id
_entity_poly.type
_entity_poly.pdbx_seq_one_letter_code
_entity_poly.pdbx_strand_id
1 'polypeptide(L)'
;MFASLPVKTLHLVCLPLITQGQAAPATALVRRTFGLDASRHLQVKLDTRTVEVRLPYASREEALGFARALSLEQRKTVSVHLNVNAAWNSTVAPGALTDTAHLIDVLATTRRVGEVLRQNAAFWNGLALHVQPQVNAARLVLPRETPPAQVHRLTHWFGAEAGTASAALDAPGAWLANGSRHHEVVRYQRGATVPETSAPLWT
;
A
#
# COMPACT_ATOMS: atom_id res chain seq x y z
N MET A 1 6.53 -14.92 -13.99
CA MET A 1 6.08 -13.56 -13.63
C MET A 1 5.23 -13.71 -12.38
N PHE A 2 5.70 -13.27 -11.22
CA PHE A 2 4.91 -13.38 -9.98
C PHE A 2 3.87 -12.26 -9.99
N ALA A 3 2.58 -12.62 -9.94
CA ALA A 3 1.52 -11.66 -9.72
C ALA A 3 1.71 -11.07 -8.32
N SER A 4 2.02 -9.78 -8.22
CA SER A 4 2.03 -9.05 -6.95
C SER A 4 0.62 -9.06 -6.37
N LEU A 5 0.46 -9.69 -5.20
CA LEU A 5 -0.81 -9.73 -4.47
C LEU A 5 -1.27 -8.27 -4.18
N PRO A 6 -2.56 -7.93 -4.24
CA PRO A 6 -3.01 -6.61 -3.83
C PRO A 6 -2.86 -6.54 -2.31
N VAL A 7 -2.42 -5.38 -1.88
CA VAL A 7 -1.72 -5.27 -0.62
C VAL A 7 -2.73 -5.03 0.49
N LYS A 8 -2.97 -6.06 1.30
CA LYS A 8 -3.76 -5.94 2.53
C LYS A 8 -3.00 -5.15 3.61
N THR A 9 -1.67 -5.29 3.63
CA THR A 9 -0.76 -4.69 4.61
C THR A 9 0.48 -4.17 3.90
N LEU A 10 0.91 -2.95 4.19
CA LEU A 10 2.12 -2.33 3.66
C LEU A 10 3.16 -2.09 4.77
N HIS A 11 4.40 -1.80 4.40
CA HIS A 11 5.39 -1.28 5.35
C HIS A 11 5.58 0.23 5.14
N LEU A 12 5.72 0.98 6.22
CA LEU A 12 6.01 2.42 6.18
C LEU A 12 7.41 2.67 6.74
N VAL A 13 8.20 3.46 6.04
CA VAL A 13 9.50 3.91 6.51
C VAL A 13 9.43 5.43 6.66
N CYS A 14 9.50 5.87 7.91
CA CYS A 14 9.31 7.24 8.33
C CYS A 14 10.67 7.86 8.66
N LEU A 15 10.96 8.96 7.96
CA LEU A 15 12.11 9.81 8.21
C LEU A 15 11.63 11.11 8.90
N PRO A 16 12.21 11.50 10.05
CA PRO A 16 12.02 12.84 10.58
C PRO A 16 12.60 13.84 9.57
N LEU A 17 11.81 14.87 9.20
CA LEU A 17 12.19 15.78 8.11
C LEU A 17 13.62 16.28 8.26
N ILE A 18 14.34 16.22 7.14
CA ILE A 18 15.46 17.11 6.87
C ILE A 18 14.83 18.45 6.52
N THR A 19 15.37 19.54 7.06
CA THR A 19 14.92 20.92 6.85
C THR A 19 14.33 21.15 5.45
N GLN A 20 13.19 21.86 5.38
CA GLN A 20 12.46 22.16 4.15
C GLN A 20 13.45 22.56 3.03
N GLY A 21 13.65 21.67 2.05
CA GLY A 21 14.69 21.83 1.02
C GLY A 21 15.33 20.53 0.53
N GLN A 22 15.12 19.39 1.21
CA GLN A 22 15.79 18.12 0.87
C GLN A 22 14.85 16.96 0.46
N ALA A 23 13.64 17.25 -0.01
CA ALA A 23 12.73 16.22 -0.52
C ALA A 23 13.24 15.52 -1.80
N ALA A 24 13.89 16.26 -2.71
CA ALA A 24 14.49 15.71 -3.92
C ALA A 24 15.64 14.70 -3.63
N PRO A 25 16.54 14.97 -2.66
CA PRO A 25 17.48 13.98 -2.14
C PRO A 25 16.81 12.68 -1.74
N ALA A 26 15.71 12.67 -0.97
CA ALA A 26 15.09 11.43 -0.50
C ALA A 26 14.53 10.56 -1.65
N THR A 27 13.90 11.15 -2.66
CA THR A 27 13.41 10.39 -3.83
C THR A 27 14.57 9.88 -4.70
N ALA A 28 15.62 10.69 -4.90
CA ALA A 28 16.81 10.28 -5.65
C ALA A 28 17.64 9.23 -4.89
N LEU A 29 17.71 9.34 -3.57
CA LEU A 29 18.30 8.40 -2.62
C LEU A 29 17.59 7.06 -2.74
N VAL A 30 16.28 7.06 -2.57
CA VAL A 30 15.41 5.89 -2.74
C VAL A 30 15.62 5.19 -4.09
N ARG A 31 15.72 5.97 -5.18
CA ARG A 31 16.00 5.47 -6.55
C ARG A 31 17.46 5.06 -6.80
N ARG A 32 18.40 5.44 -5.94
CA ARG A 32 19.82 5.06 -6.00
C ARG A 32 20.11 3.85 -5.13
N THR A 33 19.55 3.83 -3.92
CA THR A 33 19.65 2.72 -2.96
C THR A 33 18.99 1.46 -3.52
N PHE A 34 17.96 1.62 -4.36
CA PHE A 34 17.40 0.53 -5.16
C PHE A 34 17.35 0.93 -6.63
N GLY A 35 17.88 0.08 -7.51
CA GLY A 35 17.77 0.24 -8.96
C GLY A 35 16.32 0.42 -9.42
N LEU A 36 16.15 0.87 -10.67
CA LEU A 36 14.89 1.34 -11.27
C LEU A 36 13.66 0.40 -11.11
N ASP A 37 13.84 -0.88 -10.78
CA ASP A 37 12.76 -1.84 -10.46
C ASP A 37 12.05 -1.61 -9.12
N ALA A 38 12.63 -0.86 -8.18
CA ALA A 38 11.96 -0.49 -6.93
C ALA A 38 10.80 0.50 -7.11
N SER A 39 10.61 1.04 -8.32
CA SER A 39 9.46 1.89 -8.66
C SER A 39 8.11 1.20 -8.43
N ARG A 40 8.04 -0.13 -8.57
CA ARG A 40 6.82 -0.91 -8.28
C ARG A 40 6.52 -1.01 -6.79
N HIS A 41 7.55 -0.97 -5.95
CA HIS A 41 7.47 -1.23 -4.51
C HIS A 41 7.43 0.06 -3.69
N LEU A 42 7.26 1.23 -4.30
CA LEU A 42 7.57 2.47 -3.62
C LEU A 42 6.58 3.60 -3.94
N GLN A 43 5.92 4.09 -2.90
CA GLN A 43 5.11 5.30 -2.96
C GLN A 43 5.60 6.28 -1.90
N VAL A 44 5.83 7.53 -2.27
CA VAL A 44 6.37 8.55 -1.34
C VAL A 44 5.30 9.58 -1.04
N LYS A 45 5.06 9.85 0.25
CA LYS A 45 4.33 11.03 0.70
C LYS A 45 5.29 11.97 1.41
N LEU A 46 5.23 13.23 0.98
CA LEU A 46 5.91 14.34 1.60
C LEU A 46 4.86 15.14 2.37
N ASP A 47 5.00 15.23 3.69
CA ASP A 47 4.27 16.20 4.49
C ASP A 47 5.25 17.21 5.10
N THR A 48 4.74 18.23 5.81
CA THR A 48 5.54 19.32 6.38
C THR A 48 6.35 18.93 7.62
N ARG A 49 6.21 17.70 8.13
CA ARG A 49 6.84 17.18 9.36
C ARG A 49 7.64 15.89 9.15
N THR A 50 7.33 15.10 8.12
CA THR A 50 7.88 13.76 7.89
C THR A 50 7.94 13.41 6.40
N VAL A 51 8.91 12.56 6.05
CA VAL A 51 8.90 11.83 4.78
C VAL A 51 8.45 10.41 5.07
N GLU A 52 7.35 10.00 4.45
CA GLU A 52 6.78 8.66 4.56
C GLU A 52 7.01 7.91 3.25
N VAL A 53 7.83 6.87 3.30
CA VAL A 53 8.04 5.94 2.20
C VAL A 53 7.18 4.72 2.43
N ARG A 54 6.27 4.40 1.52
CA ARG A 54 5.40 3.23 1.57
C ARG A 54 5.94 2.15 0.69
N LEU A 55 5.97 0.95 1.23
CA LEU A 55 6.46 -0.25 0.59
C LEU A 55 5.34 -1.29 0.52
N PRO A 56 4.38 -1.14 -0.42
CA PRO A 56 3.20 -1.98 -0.48
C PRO A 56 3.52 -3.44 -0.82
N TYR A 57 4.51 -3.69 -1.68
CA TYR A 57 4.84 -5.05 -2.13
C TYR A 57 6.20 -5.55 -1.60
N ALA A 58 6.78 -4.88 -0.60
CA ALA A 58 8.03 -5.34 0.00
C ALA A 58 7.75 -6.40 1.07
N SER A 59 8.65 -7.37 1.19
CA SER A 59 8.75 -8.23 2.35
C SER A 59 9.20 -7.45 3.59
N ARG A 60 9.02 -8.07 4.76
CA ARG A 60 9.50 -7.54 6.03
C ARG A 60 11.01 -7.29 6.01
N GLU A 61 11.78 -8.24 5.49
CA GLU A 61 13.23 -8.19 5.42
C GLU A 61 13.70 -7.09 4.49
N GLU A 62 13.04 -6.90 3.34
CA GLU A 62 13.30 -5.80 2.42
C GLU A 62 13.01 -4.44 3.07
N ALA A 63 11.89 -4.30 3.78
CA ALA A 63 11.56 -3.06 4.49
C ALA A 63 12.57 -2.73 5.59
N LEU A 64 13.02 -3.73 6.35
CA LEU A 64 14.04 -3.55 7.38
C LEU A 64 15.42 -3.22 6.78
N GLY A 65 15.81 -3.92 5.72
CA GLY A 65 17.05 -3.65 4.98
C GLY A 65 17.07 -2.23 4.42
N PHE A 66 15.96 -1.81 3.80
CA PHE A 66 15.77 -0.45 3.28
C PHE A 66 15.98 0.60 4.37
N ALA A 67 15.30 0.46 5.52
CA ALA A 67 15.39 1.45 6.57
C ALA A 67 16.76 1.49 7.25
N ARG A 68 17.41 0.33 7.39
CA ARG A 68 18.77 0.23 7.90
C ARG A 68 19.74 0.99 7.00
N ALA A 69 19.68 0.75 5.69
CA ALA A 69 20.50 1.45 4.70
C ALA A 69 20.24 2.97 4.73
N LEU A 70 18.96 3.35 4.78
CA LEU A 70 18.54 4.74 4.85
C LEU A 70 19.07 5.46 6.11
N SER A 71 19.08 4.77 7.26
CA SER A 71 19.61 5.31 8.52
C SER A 71 21.13 5.52 8.50
N LEU A 72 21.87 4.67 7.76
CA LEU A 72 23.31 4.82 7.55
C LEU A 72 23.61 6.05 6.71
N GLU A 73 22.89 6.20 5.61
CA GLU A 73 23.14 7.25 4.64
C GLU A 73 22.71 8.63 5.16
N GLN A 74 21.53 8.71 5.76
CA GLN A 74 21.00 9.98 6.28
C GLN A 74 21.57 10.35 7.65
N ARG A 75 22.26 9.41 8.33
CA ARG A 75 22.76 9.56 9.71
C ARG A 75 21.68 10.02 10.71
N LYS A 76 20.42 9.71 10.41
CA LYS A 76 19.23 10.05 11.21
C LYS A 76 18.57 8.79 11.75
N THR A 77 17.72 8.99 12.75
CA THR A 77 16.83 7.92 13.22
C THR A 77 15.74 7.69 12.18
N VAL A 78 15.60 6.45 11.74
CA VAL A 78 14.57 6.00 10.81
C VAL A 78 13.66 5.03 11.54
N SER A 79 12.35 5.20 11.40
CA SER A 79 11.37 4.27 11.97
C SER A 79 10.70 3.48 10.86
N VAL A 80 10.52 2.19 11.08
CA VAL A 80 9.81 1.28 10.17
C VAL A 80 8.58 0.77 10.88
N HIS A 81 7.41 0.98 10.29
CA HIS A 81 6.15 0.41 10.73
C HIS A 81 5.84 -0.79 9.82
N LEU A 82 5.76 -1.99 10.38
CA LEU A 82 5.61 -3.23 9.63
C LEU A 82 4.17 -3.74 9.65
N ASN A 83 3.70 -4.27 8.52
CA ASN A 83 2.35 -4.87 8.39
C ASN A 83 1.20 -3.90 8.66
N VAL A 84 1.36 -2.62 8.27
CA VAL A 84 0.33 -1.59 8.42
C VAL A 84 -0.83 -1.90 7.49
N ASN A 85 -2.04 -2.03 8.03
CA ASN A 85 -3.23 -2.24 7.21
C ASN A 85 -3.41 -1.13 6.17
N ALA A 86 -3.63 -1.53 4.92
CA ALA A 86 -3.68 -0.65 3.77
C ALA A 86 -5.08 -0.60 3.14
N ALA A 87 -5.37 0.51 2.46
CA ALA A 87 -6.52 0.67 1.58
C ALA A 87 -6.08 1.44 0.32
N TRP A 88 -6.69 1.12 -0.82
CA TRP A 88 -6.44 1.82 -2.07
C TRP A 88 -7.18 3.16 -2.08
N ASN A 89 -6.45 4.23 -2.29
CA ASN A 89 -6.99 5.57 -2.46
C ASN A 89 -6.79 6.05 -3.90
N SER A 90 -7.88 6.30 -4.61
CA SER A 90 -7.89 6.82 -5.98
C SER A 90 -7.66 8.34 -6.06
N THR A 91 -7.76 9.04 -4.93
CA THR A 91 -7.65 10.50 -4.83
C THR A 91 -6.29 10.88 -4.26
N VAL A 92 -5.24 10.72 -5.07
CA VAL A 92 -3.86 11.03 -4.66
C VAL A 92 -3.48 12.44 -5.12
N ALA A 93 -2.78 13.19 -4.28
CA ALA A 93 -2.34 14.55 -4.60
C ALA A 93 -1.40 14.59 -5.82
N PRO A 94 -1.42 15.68 -6.61
CA PRO A 94 -0.50 15.88 -7.73
C PRO A 94 0.98 15.74 -7.29
N GLY A 95 1.76 14.95 -8.03
CA GLY A 95 3.20 14.74 -7.76
C GLY A 95 3.54 13.56 -6.83
N ALA A 96 2.55 12.87 -6.25
CA ALA A 96 2.78 11.58 -5.62
C ALA A 96 3.14 10.52 -6.69
N LEU A 97 4.07 9.62 -6.38
CA LEU A 97 4.25 8.41 -7.18
C LEU A 97 3.02 7.52 -6.99
N THR A 98 2.22 7.37 -8.03
CA THR A 98 1.00 6.55 -8.04
C THR A 98 1.24 5.23 -8.75
N ASP A 99 0.48 4.22 -8.35
CA ASP A 99 0.38 2.93 -9.05
C ASP A 99 -0.98 2.88 -9.78
N THR A 100 -1.23 1.80 -10.52
CA THR A 100 -2.51 1.55 -11.21
C THR A 100 -3.09 0.22 -10.77
N ALA A 101 -4.41 0.16 -10.58
CA ALA A 101 -5.13 -1.07 -10.25
C ALA A 101 -6.47 -1.11 -10.99
N HIS A 102 -7.03 -2.31 -11.18
CA HIS A 102 -8.42 -2.43 -11.63
C HIS A 102 -9.35 -2.35 -10.43
N LEU A 103 -10.38 -1.52 -10.53
CA LEU A 103 -11.35 -1.32 -9.46
C LEU A 103 -12.71 -1.86 -9.90
N ILE A 104 -13.39 -2.55 -9.00
CA ILE A 104 -14.82 -2.86 -9.14
C ILE A 104 -15.54 -2.26 -7.94
N ASP A 105 -16.38 -1.26 -8.19
CA ASP A 105 -17.25 -0.66 -7.18
C ASP A 105 -18.58 -1.42 -7.18
N VAL A 106 -18.98 -1.93 -6.01
CA VAL A 106 -20.22 -2.69 -5.83
C VAL A 106 -21.09 -1.95 -4.82
N LEU A 107 -22.32 -1.61 -5.21
CA LEU A 107 -23.31 -0.96 -4.35
C LEU A 107 -23.94 -1.97 -3.38
N ALA A 108 -23.09 -2.58 -2.55
CA ALA A 108 -23.45 -3.53 -1.51
C ALA A 108 -22.45 -3.41 -0.36
N THR A 109 -22.85 -3.81 0.85
CA THR A 109 -21.96 -3.80 2.01
C THR A 109 -20.82 -4.80 1.84
N THR A 110 -19.67 -4.55 2.48
CA THR A 110 -18.54 -5.51 2.50
C THR A 110 -18.93 -6.86 3.09
N ARG A 111 -19.89 -6.89 4.03
CA ARG A 111 -20.45 -8.15 4.56
C ARG A 111 -21.10 -8.96 3.45
N ARG A 112 -21.99 -8.35 2.65
CA ARG A 112 -22.67 -9.02 1.53
C ARG A 112 -21.68 -9.49 0.48
N VAL A 113 -20.73 -8.64 0.09
CA VAL A 113 -19.66 -9.00 -0.85
C VAL A 113 -18.82 -10.16 -0.31
N GLY A 114 -18.49 -10.17 0.97
CA GLY A 114 -17.76 -11.27 1.61
C GLY A 114 -18.57 -12.58 1.72
N GLU A 115 -19.89 -12.52 1.85
CA GLU A 115 -20.77 -13.70 1.76
C GLU A 115 -20.75 -14.30 0.35
N VAL A 116 -20.91 -13.47 -0.68
CA VAL A 116 -20.87 -13.88 -2.11
C VAL A 116 -19.53 -14.50 -2.47
N LEU A 117 -18.42 -13.91 -2.02
CA LEU A 117 -17.07 -14.45 -2.21
C LEU A 117 -16.90 -15.83 -1.55
N ARG A 118 -17.36 -16.01 -0.31
CA ARG A 118 -17.24 -17.28 0.40
C ARG A 118 -18.01 -18.42 -0.27
N GLN A 119 -19.16 -18.12 -0.86
CA GLN A 119 -19.98 -19.11 -1.55
C GLN A 119 -19.37 -19.59 -2.87
N ASN A 120 -18.46 -18.82 -3.47
CA ASN A 120 -17.95 -19.06 -4.83
C ASN A 120 -16.43 -18.90 -4.93
N ALA A 121 -15.69 -19.54 -4.02
CA ALA A 121 -14.22 -19.46 -3.95
C ALA A 121 -13.53 -19.75 -5.30
N ALA A 122 -14.04 -20.72 -6.06
CA ALA A 122 -13.47 -21.11 -7.36
C ALA A 122 -13.40 -19.97 -8.39
N PHE A 123 -14.23 -18.94 -8.27
CA PHE A 123 -14.35 -17.87 -9.26
C PHE A 123 -13.31 -16.75 -9.09
N TRP A 124 -12.80 -16.57 -7.87
CA TRP A 124 -11.85 -15.49 -7.54
C TRP A 124 -10.53 -16.00 -6.95
N ASN A 125 -10.45 -17.27 -6.56
CA ASN A 125 -9.20 -17.89 -6.11
C ASN A 125 -8.09 -17.68 -7.14
N GLY A 126 -6.96 -17.15 -6.68
CA GLY A 126 -5.79 -16.87 -7.52
C GLY A 126 -5.75 -15.49 -8.17
N LEU A 127 -6.84 -14.71 -8.14
CA LEU A 127 -6.84 -13.34 -8.70
C LEU A 127 -6.20 -12.31 -7.79
N ALA A 128 -5.88 -12.73 -6.55
CA ALA A 128 -5.35 -11.88 -5.50
C ALA A 128 -6.24 -10.62 -5.41
N LEU A 129 -7.39 -10.74 -4.76
CA LEU A 129 -8.39 -9.66 -4.70
C LEU A 129 -8.36 -9.02 -3.31
N HIS A 130 -8.36 -7.69 -3.23
CA HIS A 130 -8.55 -6.97 -1.98
C HIS A 130 -9.94 -6.34 -1.93
N VAL A 131 -10.67 -6.55 -0.83
CA VAL A 131 -11.99 -5.96 -0.61
C VAL A 131 -11.86 -4.89 0.46
N GLN A 132 -12.22 -3.65 0.11
CA GLN A 132 -12.19 -2.52 1.02
C GLN A 132 -13.61 -1.96 1.25
N PRO A 133 -13.94 -1.58 2.50
CA PRO A 133 -15.21 -0.92 2.79
C PRO A 133 -15.24 0.49 2.21
N GLN A 134 -16.43 0.90 1.81
CA GLN A 134 -16.83 2.28 1.52
C GLN A 134 -18.09 2.57 2.36
N VAL A 135 -18.48 3.85 2.50
CA VAL A 135 -19.57 4.28 3.41
C VAL A 135 -20.81 3.37 3.32
N ASN A 136 -21.33 3.13 2.12
CA ASN A 136 -22.48 2.26 1.84
C ASN A 136 -22.22 1.28 0.68
N ALA A 137 -20.96 0.95 0.43
CA ALA A 137 -20.54 0.17 -0.72
C ALA A 137 -19.28 -0.64 -0.39
N ALA A 138 -18.85 -1.47 -1.33
CA ALA A 138 -17.56 -2.13 -1.28
C ALA A 138 -16.79 -1.83 -2.56
N ARG A 139 -15.48 -1.65 -2.42
CA ARG A 139 -14.56 -1.61 -3.56
C ARG A 139 -13.69 -2.85 -3.57
N LEU A 140 -13.62 -3.47 -4.72
CA LEU A 140 -12.70 -4.55 -5.03
C LEU A 140 -11.52 -3.95 -5.77
N VAL A 141 -10.32 -4.23 -5.28
CA VAL A 141 -9.06 -3.78 -5.88
C VAL A 141 -8.33 -5.00 -6.40
N LEU A 142 -8.10 -5.05 -7.70
CA LEU A 142 -7.41 -6.13 -8.39
C LEU A 142 -6.07 -5.63 -8.95
N PRO A 143 -5.03 -6.48 -8.96
CA PRO A 143 -3.76 -6.18 -9.61
C PRO A 143 -3.97 -5.80 -11.08
N ARG A 144 -3.17 -4.86 -11.56
CA ARG A 144 -3.18 -4.40 -12.96
C ARG A 144 -2.99 -5.54 -13.95
N GLU A 145 -2.24 -6.57 -13.56
CA GLU A 145 -1.96 -7.77 -14.35
C GLU A 145 -3.19 -8.65 -14.56
N THR A 146 -4.28 -8.42 -13.80
CA THR A 146 -5.53 -9.15 -13.99
C THR A 146 -6.09 -8.84 -15.38
N PRO A 147 -6.36 -9.85 -16.22
CA PRO A 147 -6.88 -9.62 -17.57
C PRO A 147 -8.19 -8.83 -17.55
N PRO A 148 -8.39 -7.79 -18.39
CA PRO A 148 -9.63 -7.01 -18.43
C PRO A 148 -10.89 -7.86 -18.61
N ALA A 149 -10.83 -8.93 -19.40
CA ALA A 149 -11.94 -9.87 -19.57
C ALA A 149 -12.36 -10.54 -18.24
N GLN A 150 -11.40 -10.84 -17.38
CA GLN A 150 -11.64 -11.41 -16.06
C GLN A 150 -12.27 -10.35 -15.12
N VAL A 151 -11.82 -9.10 -15.19
CA VAL A 151 -12.41 -7.98 -14.44
C VAL A 151 -13.87 -7.79 -14.84
N HIS A 152 -14.18 -7.73 -16.14
CA HIS A 152 -15.56 -7.61 -16.62
C HIS A 152 -16.45 -8.78 -16.21
N ARG A 153 -15.92 -10.01 -16.29
CA ARG A 153 -16.62 -11.21 -15.83
C ARG A 153 -16.97 -11.13 -14.35
N LEU A 154 -16.03 -10.68 -13.51
CA LEU A 154 -16.28 -10.43 -12.09
C LEU A 154 -17.32 -9.33 -11.86
N THR A 155 -17.23 -8.21 -12.58
CA THR A 155 -18.18 -7.11 -12.48
C THR A 155 -19.60 -7.57 -12.80
N HIS A 156 -19.79 -8.30 -13.91
CA HIS A 156 -21.09 -8.85 -14.28
C HIS A 156 -21.60 -9.83 -13.21
N TRP A 157 -20.73 -10.70 -12.71
CA TRP A 157 -21.08 -11.66 -11.66
C TRP A 157 -21.50 -10.97 -10.35
N PHE A 158 -20.75 -9.97 -9.86
CA PHE A 158 -21.16 -9.16 -8.71
C PHE A 158 -22.45 -8.39 -8.95
N GLY A 159 -22.66 -7.91 -10.19
CA GLY A 159 -23.90 -7.32 -10.66
C GLY A 159 -25.12 -8.22 -10.44
N ALA A 160 -24.96 -9.52 -10.72
CA ALA A 160 -26.02 -10.52 -10.56
C ALA A 160 -26.22 -10.95 -9.09
N GLU A 161 -25.14 -11.06 -8.31
CA GLU A 161 -25.17 -11.72 -6.99
C GLU A 161 -25.29 -10.74 -5.80
N ALA A 162 -24.72 -9.54 -5.91
CA ALA A 162 -24.55 -8.63 -4.77
C ALA A 162 -25.33 -7.32 -4.91
N GLY A 163 -25.35 -6.74 -6.11
CA GLY A 163 -25.94 -5.44 -6.40
C GLY A 163 -25.23 -4.76 -7.57
N THR A 164 -25.66 -3.54 -7.94
CA THR A 164 -25.06 -2.79 -9.06
C THR A 164 -23.55 -2.72 -8.93
N ALA A 165 -22.83 -3.15 -9.97
CA ALA A 165 -21.38 -3.17 -10.01
C ALA A 165 -20.86 -2.41 -11.23
N SER A 166 -19.81 -1.62 -11.04
CA SER A 166 -19.12 -0.89 -12.11
C SER A 166 -17.61 -1.12 -12.03
N ALA A 167 -16.94 -1.13 -13.18
CA ALA A 167 -15.50 -1.32 -13.26
C ALA A 167 -14.79 -0.05 -13.73
N ALA A 168 -13.61 0.20 -13.18
CA ALA A 168 -12.63 1.15 -13.71
C ALA A 168 -11.31 0.41 -13.91
N LEU A 169 -10.88 0.31 -15.17
CA LEU A 169 -9.61 -0.35 -15.54
C LEU A 169 -8.44 0.61 -15.39
N ASP A 170 -7.28 0.09 -14.99
CA ASP A 170 -6.02 0.83 -14.84
C ASP A 170 -6.18 2.16 -14.06
N ALA A 171 -7.05 2.17 -13.05
CA ALA A 171 -7.34 3.36 -12.27
C ALA A 171 -6.12 3.76 -11.44
N PRO A 172 -5.65 5.02 -11.55
CA PRO A 172 -4.51 5.48 -10.76
C PRO A 172 -4.87 5.59 -9.27
N GLY A 173 -3.88 5.36 -8.41
CA GLY A 173 -4.06 5.48 -6.98
C GLY A 173 -2.81 5.15 -6.18
N ALA A 174 -2.98 5.05 -4.86
CA ALA A 174 -1.92 4.65 -3.93
C ALA A 174 -2.48 3.80 -2.80
N TRP A 175 -1.65 2.90 -2.27
CA TRP A 175 -1.94 2.17 -1.05
C TRP A 175 -1.62 3.07 0.15
N LEU A 176 -2.63 3.39 0.95
CA LEU A 176 -2.48 4.24 2.14
C LEU A 176 -2.80 3.46 3.40
N ALA A 177 -2.16 3.83 4.52
CA ALA A 177 -2.52 3.33 5.82
C ALA A 177 -4.00 3.67 6.13
N ASN A 178 -4.79 2.66 6.49
CA ASN A 178 -6.24 2.82 6.71
C ASN A 178 -6.62 3.11 8.18
N GLY A 179 -5.65 3.52 9.00
CA GLY A 179 -5.84 3.91 10.39
C GLY A 179 -5.92 2.75 11.41
N SER A 180 -5.82 1.49 10.97
CA SER A 180 -5.85 0.33 11.89
C SER A 180 -4.47 0.05 12.53
N ARG A 181 -4.48 -0.21 13.85
CA ARG A 181 -3.36 -0.03 14.80
C ARG A 181 -2.56 -1.30 15.14
N HIS A 182 -2.38 -2.22 14.19
CA HIS A 182 -1.48 -3.37 14.40
C HIS A 182 -0.28 -3.26 13.48
N HIS A 183 0.81 -2.70 14.00
CA HIS A 183 2.09 -2.75 13.31
C HIS A 183 3.23 -2.78 14.33
N GLU A 184 4.27 -3.54 14.01
CA GLU A 184 5.52 -3.54 14.75
C GLU A 184 6.35 -2.31 14.33
N VAL A 185 6.98 -1.64 15.29
CA VAL A 185 7.85 -0.50 15.01
C VAL A 185 9.30 -0.89 15.27
N VAL A 186 10.16 -0.82 14.24
CA VAL A 186 11.60 -1.02 14.37
C VAL A 186 12.31 0.29 14.06
N ARG A 187 13.26 0.69 14.90
CA ARG A 187 14.03 1.92 14.72
C ARG A 187 15.48 1.61 14.43
N TYR A 188 16.05 2.38 13.50
CA TYR A 188 17.47 2.32 13.16
C TYR A 188 18.11 3.70 13.32
N GLN A 189 19.33 3.74 13.84
CA GLN A 189 20.18 4.92 13.84
C GLN A 189 21.57 4.50 13.41
N ARG A 190 22.09 5.09 12.32
CA ARG A 190 23.41 4.76 11.75
C ARG A 190 23.58 3.24 11.54
N GLY A 191 22.52 2.57 11.08
CA GLY A 191 22.52 1.14 10.77
C GLY A 191 22.41 0.19 11.96
N ALA A 192 22.36 0.69 13.19
CA ALA A 192 22.14 -0.09 14.40
C ALA A 192 20.67 0.02 14.85
N THR A 193 20.11 -1.10 15.34
CA THR A 193 18.77 -1.10 15.93
C THR A 193 18.77 -0.31 17.24
N VAL A 194 17.79 0.56 17.42
CA VAL A 194 17.64 1.38 18.64
C VAL A 194 16.57 0.74 19.53
N PRO A 195 16.86 0.46 20.82
CA PRO A 195 15.87 -0.06 21.76
C PRO A 195 14.69 0.90 21.94
N GLU A 196 13.51 0.35 22.23
CA GLU A 196 12.24 1.07 22.38
C GLU A 196 12.12 1.86 23.71
N THR A 197 13.23 2.24 24.34
CA THR A 197 13.24 2.76 25.72
C THR A 197 12.77 4.21 25.86
N SER A 198 12.47 4.89 24.77
CA SER A 198 12.07 6.31 24.80
C SER A 198 11.40 6.74 23.50
N ALA A 199 10.06 6.69 23.44
CA ALA A 199 9.21 7.70 22.80
C ALA A 199 7.75 7.22 22.74
N PRO A 200 6.79 8.14 22.90
CA PRO A 200 5.37 7.84 22.99
C PRO A 200 4.89 6.99 21.81
N LEU A 201 4.10 5.97 22.11
CA LEU A 201 3.17 5.36 21.17
C LEU A 201 2.43 6.51 20.47
N TRP A 202 2.66 6.69 19.18
CA TRP A 202 1.77 7.52 18.36
C TRP A 202 0.41 6.83 18.39
N THR A 203 -0.51 7.37 19.18
CA THR A 203 -1.93 7.02 19.22
C THR A 203 -2.63 7.47 17.96
#